data_AF-W6VXV8-F1
#
_entry.id   AF-W6VXV8-F1
#
_cell.length_a   1.000
_cell.length_b   1.000
_cell.length_c   1.000
_cell.angle_alpha   90.00
_cell.angle_beta   90.00
_cell.angle_gamma   90.00
#
_symmetry.space_group_name_H-M   'P 1'
#
loop_
_entity.id
_entity.type
_entity.pdbx_description
1 polymer ?
#
loop_
_entity_poly.entity_id
_entity_poly.type
_entity_poly.pdbx_seq_one_letter_code
_entity_poly.pdbx_strand_id
1 'polypeptide(L)'
;MVNEKKPINIRNMLLVPTGRGGYLRLSEASLEVILEKYDRVTDPEHKPLSREDIIDAFNEAEEQAKAYEAMQAEEGVAAPSQL
;
A
#
# COMPACT_ATOMS: atom_id res chain seq x y z
N MET A 1 9.87 20.46 -0.80
CA MET A 1 9.12 19.48 -1.62
C MET A 1 8.70 18.37 -0.68
N VAL A 2 7.39 18.13 -0.54
CA VAL A 2 6.88 17.07 0.33
C VAL A 2 7.06 15.77 -0.45
N ASN A 3 8.16 15.06 -0.24
CA ASN A 3 8.31 13.69 -0.71
C ASN A 3 7.38 12.85 0.17
N GLU A 4 6.13 12.66 -0.25
CA GLU A 4 5.16 11.85 0.46
C GLU A 4 5.54 10.38 0.32
N LYS A 5 6.43 9.93 1.22
CA LYS A 5 6.92 8.56 1.39
C LYS A 5 5.85 7.59 1.94
N LYS A 6 4.56 7.89 1.75
CA LYS A 6 3.48 7.21 2.46
C LYS A 6 2.53 6.52 1.48
N PRO A 7 1.98 5.34 1.86
CA PRO A 7 0.87 4.78 1.12
C PRO A 7 -0.30 5.77 1.09
N ILE A 8 -0.97 5.86 -0.07
CA ILE A 8 -2.15 6.72 -0.21
C ILE A 8 -3.39 5.86 0.05
N ASN A 9 -4.25 6.29 0.96
CA ASN A 9 -5.56 5.67 1.17
C ASN A 9 -6.64 6.50 0.46
N ILE A 10 -7.28 5.93 -0.56
CA ILE A 10 -8.41 6.55 -1.25
C ILE A 10 -9.59 5.58 -1.22
N ARG A 11 -10.68 5.92 -0.50
CA ARG A 11 -11.90 5.09 -0.45
C ARG A 11 -11.60 3.62 -0.05
N ASN A 12 -10.84 3.41 1.02
CA ASN A 12 -10.45 2.09 1.51
C ASN A 12 -9.55 1.28 0.55
N MET A 13 -8.90 1.97 -0.37
CA MET A 13 -7.97 1.40 -1.34
C MET A 13 -6.56 1.87 -0.99
N LEU A 14 -5.72 0.93 -0.60
CA LEU A 14 -4.33 1.21 -0.23
C LEU A 14 -3.45 1.15 -1.49
N LEU A 15 -2.82 2.27 -1.78
CA LEU A 15 -2.01 2.50 -2.96
C LEU A 15 -0.53 2.57 -2.55
N VAL A 16 0.27 1.66 -3.09
CA VAL A 16 1.71 1.54 -2.83
C VAL A 16 2.49 2.18 -3.98
N PRO A 17 3.49 3.03 -3.71
CA PRO A 17 4.30 3.65 -4.75
C PRO A 17 5.13 2.61 -5.51
N THR A 18 5.25 2.79 -6.83
CA THR A 18 6.08 1.94 -7.71
C THR A 18 7.38 2.62 -8.15
N GLY A 19 7.70 3.78 -7.57
CA GLY A 19 8.82 4.65 -7.96
C GLY A 19 8.43 5.71 -9.00
N ARG A 20 8.01 5.30 -10.21
CA ARG A 20 7.73 6.23 -11.33
C ARG A 20 6.35 6.91 -11.21
N GLY A 21 6.14 7.71 -10.17
CA GLY A 21 4.95 8.58 -10.02
C GLY A 21 3.59 7.86 -10.12
N GLY A 22 3.61 6.54 -9.99
CA GLY A 22 2.45 5.66 -10.15
C GLY A 22 2.31 4.79 -8.93
N TYR A 23 1.07 4.45 -8.63
CA TYR A 23 0.71 3.63 -7.50
C TYR A 23 0.02 2.36 -7.98
N LEU A 24 0.27 1.27 -7.27
CA LEU A 24 -0.49 0.03 -7.44
C LEU A 24 -1.34 -0.21 -6.22
N ARG A 25 -2.51 -0.81 -6.42
CA ARG A 25 -3.32 -1.28 -5.30
C ARG A 25 -2.62 -2.44 -4.64
N LEU A 26 -2.56 -2.41 -3.31
CA LEU A 26 -2.03 -3.49 -2.51
C LEU A 26 -2.71 -4.84 -2.83
N SER A 27 -4.01 -4.83 -3.08
CA SER A 27 -4.79 -6.04 -3.43
C SER A 27 -4.56 -6.57 -4.85
N GLU A 28 -3.89 -5.81 -5.73
CA GLU A 28 -3.70 -6.17 -7.14
C GLU A 28 -2.26 -6.61 -7.45
N ALA A 29 -1.31 -6.38 -6.56
CA ALA A 29 0.10 -6.67 -6.81
C ALA A 29 0.86 -7.05 -5.52
N SER A 30 1.67 -8.10 -5.60
CA SER A 30 2.61 -8.46 -4.55
C SER A 30 3.80 -7.49 -4.52
N LEU A 31 4.52 -7.47 -3.39
CA LEU A 31 5.78 -6.72 -3.26
C LEU A 31 6.77 -7.04 -4.40
N GLU A 32 6.87 -8.30 -4.80
CA GLU A 32 7.76 -8.74 -5.87
C GLU A 32 7.42 -8.10 -7.22
N VAL A 33 6.13 -7.99 -7.56
CA VAL A 33 5.65 -7.31 -8.78
C VAL A 33 5.94 -5.81 -8.74
N ILE A 34 5.78 -5.19 -7.57
CA ILE A 34 6.06 -3.76 -7.38
C ILE A 34 7.56 -3.49 -7.54
N LEU A 35 8.40 -4.32 -6.93
CA LEU A 35 9.85 -4.22 -7.02
C LEU A 35 10.35 -4.50 -8.44
N GLU A 36 9.76 -5.46 -9.16
CA GLU A 36 10.10 -5.70 -10.56
C GLU A 36 9.81 -4.46 -11.43
N LYS A 37 8.67 -3.80 -11.21
CA LYS A 37 8.33 -2.55 -11.90
C LYS A 37 9.29 -1.42 -11.55
N TYR A 38 9.70 -1.32 -10.29
CA TYR A 38 10.70 -0.36 -9.86
C TYR A 38 12.08 -0.64 -10.50
N ASP A 39 12.51 -1.89 -10.55
CA ASP A 39 13.81 -2.28 -11.08
C ASP A 39 13.93 -2.02 -12.58
N ARG A 40 12.82 -2.16 -13.34
CA ARG A 40 12.75 -1.82 -14.76
C ARG A 40 13.01 -0.33 -15.06
N VAL A 41 12.92 0.55 -14.07
CA VAL A 41 13.27 1.97 -14.23
C VAL A 41 14.77 2.13 -14.13
N THR A 42 15.47 2.23 -15.25
CA THR A 42 16.95 2.35 -15.26
C THR A 42 17.43 3.79 -15.04
N ASP A 43 16.56 4.77 -15.23
CA ASP A 43 16.89 6.18 -15.13
C ASP A 43 16.78 6.67 -13.66
N PRO A 44 17.88 7.10 -13.03
CA PRO A 44 17.89 7.49 -11.63
C PRO A 44 17.15 8.81 -11.37
N GLU A 45 17.06 9.72 -12.35
CA GLU A 45 16.27 10.96 -12.21
C GLU A 45 14.76 10.65 -12.08
N HIS A 46 14.35 9.46 -12.52
CA HIS A 46 12.99 8.95 -12.46
C HIS A 46 12.77 7.93 -11.33
N LYS A 47 13.76 7.75 -10.44
CA LYS A 47 13.69 6.94 -9.20
C LYS A 47 13.84 7.83 -7.96
N PRO A 48 12.85 8.68 -7.65
CA PRO A 48 12.92 9.57 -6.48
C PRO A 48 12.84 8.82 -5.13
N LEU A 49 12.42 7.55 -5.16
CA LEU A 49 12.32 6.67 -4.00
C LEU A 49 13.38 5.57 -4.08
N SER A 50 13.95 5.22 -2.93
CA SER A 50 14.81 4.04 -2.82
C SER A 50 13.98 2.75 -2.84
N ARG A 51 14.65 1.62 -3.07
CA ARG A 51 14.02 0.29 -2.96
C ARG A 51 13.48 0.05 -1.55
N GLU A 52 14.21 0.49 -0.53
CA GLU A 52 13.80 0.38 0.88
C GLU A 52 12.53 1.20 1.15
N ASP A 53 12.44 2.44 0.64
CA ASP A 53 11.22 3.27 0.81
C ASP A 53 9.97 2.57 0.21
N ILE A 54 10.12 1.82 -0.88
CA ILE A 54 9.01 1.07 -1.49
C ILE A 54 8.60 -0.12 -0.63
N ILE A 55 9.56 -0.84 -0.07
CA ILE A 55 9.31 -1.96 0.83
C ILE A 55 8.59 -1.47 2.09
N ASP A 56 9.06 -0.38 2.69
CA ASP A 56 8.46 0.22 3.87
C ASP A 56 7.01 0.67 3.60
N ALA A 57 6.77 1.34 2.47
CA ALA A 57 5.42 1.75 2.09
C ALA A 57 4.48 0.58 1.82
N PHE A 58 5.00 -0.55 1.30
CA PHE A 58 4.22 -1.77 1.12
C PHE A 58 3.85 -2.41 2.47
N ASN A 59 4.83 -2.55 3.37
CA ASN A 59 4.61 -3.14 4.69
C ASN A 59 3.62 -2.29 5.52
N GLU A 60 3.74 -0.96 5.47
CA GLU A 60 2.80 -0.05 6.13
C GLU A 60 1.38 -0.21 5.55
N ALA A 61 1.26 -0.36 4.23
CA ALA A 61 -0.03 -0.65 3.59
C ALA A 61 -0.59 -2.03 4.00
N GLU A 62 0.23 -3.08 4.11
CA GLU A 62 -0.24 -4.39 4.60
C GLU A 62 -0.70 -4.33 6.04
N GLU A 63 0.01 -3.60 6.90
CA GLU A 63 -0.39 -3.42 8.30
C GLU A 63 -1.72 -2.67 8.40
N GLN A 64 -1.88 -1.60 7.62
CA GLN A 64 -3.15 -0.87 7.53
C GLN A 64 -4.28 -1.76 7.02
N ALA A 65 -4.04 -2.58 5.99
CA ALA A 65 -5.04 -3.51 5.46
C ALA A 65 -5.52 -4.48 6.54
N LYS A 66 -4.58 -5.09 7.28
CA LYS A 66 -4.89 -6.01 8.38
C LYS A 66 -5.66 -5.31 9.50
N ALA A 67 -5.31 -4.07 9.83
CA ALA A 67 -6.03 -3.28 10.82
C ALA A 67 -7.48 -3.00 10.37
N TYR A 68 -7.69 -2.64 9.10
CA TYR A 68 -9.04 -2.46 8.55
C TYR A 68 -9.86 -3.76 8.51
N GLU A 69 -9.24 -4.89 8.18
CA GLU A 69 -9.89 -6.20 8.24
C GLU A 69 -10.28 -6.57 9.67
N ALA A 70 -9.40 -6.33 10.65
CA ALA A 70 -9.69 -6.58 12.06
C ALA A 70 -10.85 -5.70 12.57
N MET A 71 -10.85 -4.41 12.25
CA MET A 71 -11.95 -3.50 12.62
C MET A 71 -13.29 -3.91 11.99
N GLN A 72 -13.29 -4.32 10.72
CA GLN A 72 -14.51 -4.80 10.06
C GLN A 72 -14.98 -6.16 10.59
N ALA A 73 -14.06 -7.04 10.97
CA ALA A 73 -14.39 -8.31 11.61
C ALA A 73 -15.01 -8.08 13.01
N GLU A 74 -14.55 -7.08 13.76
CA GLU A 74 -15.14 -6.70 15.05
C GLU A 74 -16.51 -6.00 14.88
N GLU A 75 -16.71 -5.15 13.85
CA GLU A 75 -18.04 -4.60 13.52
C GLU A 75 -19.01 -5.66 12.98
N GLY A 76 -18.51 -6.72 12.33
CA GLY A 76 -19.31 -7.87 11.87
C GLY A 76 -19.73 -8.85 12.97
N VAL A 77 -19.21 -8.71 14.19
CA VAL A 77 -19.55 -9.53 15.37
C VAL A 77 -20.23 -8.68 16.45
N ALA A 78 -20.74 -7.49 16.13
CA ALA A 78 -21.78 -6.84 16.94
C ALA A 78 -23.14 -7.47 16.58
N ALA A 79 -23.52 -8.49 17.36
CA ALA A 79 -24.69 -9.35 17.22
C ALA A 79 -25.97 -8.71 16.63
N PRO A 80 -26.67 -9.39 15.70
CA PRO A 80 -28.10 -9.19 15.56
C PRO A 80 -28.81 -9.80 16.78
N SER A 81 -29.49 -8.95 17.55
CA SER A 81 -30.33 -9.30 18.70
C SER A 81 -31.41 -10.33 18.36
N GLN A 82 -31.77 -11.18 19.34
CA GLN A 82 -33.16 -11.60 19.58
C GLN A 82 -33.37 -11.56 21.10
N LEU A 83 -34.04 -10.49 21.58
CA LEU A 83 -35.42 -10.47 22.09
C LEU A 83 -35.55 -11.02 23.52
#